data_AF-A0A1V2PVT6-F1
#
_entry.id   AF-A0A1V2PVT6-F1
#
_cell.length_a   1.000
_cell.length_b   1.000
_cell.length_c   1.000
_cell.angle_alpha   90.00
_cell.angle_beta   90.00
_cell.angle_gamma   90.00
#
_symmetry.space_group_name_H-M   'P 1'
#
loop_
_entity.id
_entity.type
_entity.pdbx_description
1 polymer ?
#
loop_
_entity_poly.entity_id
_entity_poly.type
_entity_poly.pdbx_seq_one_letter_code
_entity_poly.pdbx_strand_id
1 'polypeptide(L)'
;MVGMGLLRRIAGLVVAVVVFCGLVAVPAAAATAFKVLQMNLCNSGIAGCYQDGRAVDEAVTMIQRRLPDVVSVNEVCLSDLSRLTAAVGATAEYQFAFVRNRSTNSDYQCTAGRGAYGSGIIVKEGITTSGHGTYAAQDGGNEIRAWACALSAVRGFTACTTHLSTTGTTALAQCKELVPTKVLSYDPTASPTTRHVVVGDLNLKYSPGSTTNAQNCVPSGWFRKGDGDVQHVIARTLTFVSTGEYAMYRTDHPAFVVNYTF
;
A
#
# COMPACT_ATOMS: atom_id res chain seq x y z
N MET A 1 62.78 76.52 -9.18
CA MET A 1 62.40 76.35 -7.77
C MET A 1 60.89 76.43 -7.67
N VAL A 2 60.28 75.32 -7.21
CA VAL A 2 58.96 75.14 -6.55
C VAL A 2 57.68 75.59 -7.26
N GLY A 3 56.73 74.65 -7.37
CA GLY A 3 55.32 74.94 -7.68
C GLY A 3 54.44 73.69 -7.84
N MET A 4 54.39 72.81 -6.84
CA MET A 4 53.48 71.66 -6.75
C MET A 4 52.00 72.07 -6.77
N GLY A 5 51.19 71.45 -7.63
CA GLY A 5 49.73 71.55 -7.66
C GLY A 5 49.06 70.20 -7.37
N LEU A 6 48.34 70.15 -6.24
CA LEU A 6 47.73 68.99 -5.59
C LEU A 6 46.37 68.64 -6.24
N LEU A 7 46.19 67.41 -6.76
CA LEU A 7 44.87 66.91 -7.21
C LEU A 7 44.18 66.11 -6.08
N ARG A 8 43.12 66.71 -5.54
CA ARG A 8 42.19 66.15 -4.53
C ARG A 8 41.49 64.91 -5.06
N ARG A 9 41.57 63.79 -4.32
CA ARG A 9 40.68 62.63 -4.48
C ARG A 9 39.39 62.86 -3.68
N ILE A 10 38.25 62.91 -4.35
CA ILE A 10 36.92 62.89 -3.72
C ILE A 10 36.50 61.43 -3.59
N ALA A 11 36.40 60.93 -2.37
CA ALA A 11 35.81 59.63 -2.07
C ALA A 11 34.30 59.81 -1.88
N GLY A 12 33.49 59.28 -2.81
CA GLY A 12 32.04 59.22 -2.70
C GLY A 12 31.62 58.02 -1.85
N LEU A 13 30.91 58.28 -0.75
CA LEU A 13 30.31 57.28 0.13
C LEU A 13 28.97 56.83 -0.48
N VAL A 14 28.91 55.60 -1.01
CA VAL A 14 27.64 54.97 -1.45
C VAL A 14 27.03 54.25 -0.24
N VAL A 15 25.95 54.81 0.29
CA VAL A 15 25.14 54.18 1.35
C VAL A 15 24.18 53.19 0.67
N ALA A 16 24.44 51.89 0.80
CA ALA A 16 23.52 50.85 0.37
C ALA A 16 22.40 50.68 1.42
N VAL A 17 21.19 51.11 1.08
CA VAL A 17 19.98 50.85 1.89
C VAL A 17 19.55 49.41 1.62
N VAL A 18 19.82 48.52 2.58
CA VAL A 18 19.31 47.14 2.55
C VAL A 18 17.88 47.14 3.08
N VAL A 19 16.91 47.04 2.16
CA VAL A 19 15.49 46.82 2.50
C VAL A 19 15.35 45.38 2.99
N PHE A 20 15.27 45.19 4.30
CA PHE A 20 14.89 43.91 4.92
C PHE A 20 13.40 43.68 4.70
N CYS A 21 13.03 43.08 3.56
CA CYS A 21 11.73 42.43 3.41
C CYS A 21 11.70 41.24 4.37
N GLY A 22 10.99 41.37 5.49
CA GLY A 22 10.72 40.27 6.41
C GLY A 22 9.93 39.18 5.70
N LEU A 23 10.62 38.15 5.24
CA LEU A 23 10.01 36.90 4.82
C LEU A 23 9.37 36.27 6.07
N VAL A 24 8.06 36.46 6.22
CA VAL A 24 7.26 35.67 7.15
C VAL A 24 7.28 34.24 6.61
N ALA A 25 8.17 33.41 7.15
CA ALA A 25 8.21 31.99 6.84
C ALA A 25 6.90 31.37 7.36
N VAL A 26 5.98 31.08 6.45
CA VAL A 26 4.81 30.25 6.78
C VAL A 26 5.35 28.91 7.26
N PRO A 27 5.01 28.44 8.47
CA PRO A 27 5.50 27.16 8.95
C PRO A 27 5.02 26.08 7.99
N ALA A 28 5.95 25.31 7.43
CA ALA A 28 5.62 24.14 6.63
C ALA A 28 4.80 23.19 7.51
N ALA A 29 3.60 22.84 7.07
CA ALA A 29 2.81 21.82 7.75
C ALA A 29 3.65 20.53 7.83
N ALA A 30 3.78 19.97 9.03
CA ALA A 30 4.55 18.74 9.22
C ALA A 30 3.91 17.60 8.42
N ALA A 31 4.71 16.91 7.61
CA ALA A 31 4.26 15.78 6.82
C ALA A 31 3.72 14.69 7.76
N THR A 32 2.49 14.21 7.52
CA THR A 32 1.86 13.20 8.39
C THR A 32 2.33 11.82 7.98
N ALA A 33 2.78 11.00 8.93
CA ALA A 33 3.23 9.64 8.63
C ALA A 33 2.07 8.76 8.12
N PHE A 34 2.39 7.88 7.17
CA PHE A 34 1.47 6.86 6.65
C PHE A 34 2.20 5.54 6.44
N LYS A 35 1.70 4.46 7.02
CA LYS A 35 2.36 3.16 6.99
C LYS A 35 1.44 2.07 6.46
N VAL A 36 1.94 1.34 5.47
CA VAL A 36 1.27 0.18 4.89
C VAL A 36 2.04 -1.07 5.29
N LEU A 37 1.32 -2.07 5.80
CA LEU A 37 1.85 -3.41 6.11
C LEU A 37 1.18 -4.43 5.20
N GLN A 38 1.97 -5.29 4.59
CA GLN A 38 1.54 -6.37 3.71
C GLN A 38 2.08 -7.71 4.22
N MET A 39 1.21 -8.71 4.29
CA MET A 39 1.56 -10.08 4.70
C MET A 39 0.76 -11.09 3.88
N ASN A 40 1.37 -12.16 3.39
CA ASN A 40 0.67 -13.36 2.95
C ASN A 40 0.79 -14.41 4.06
N LEU A 41 -0.33 -14.96 4.54
CA LEU A 41 -0.37 -15.79 5.75
C LEU A 41 -0.36 -17.30 5.47
N CYS A 42 -0.49 -17.73 4.22
CA CYS A 42 -0.61 -19.15 3.86
C CYS A 42 -1.58 -19.93 4.78
N ASN A 43 -2.77 -19.38 5.03
CA ASN A 43 -3.58 -19.78 6.17
C ASN A 43 -4.81 -20.64 5.84
N SER A 44 -4.99 -21.05 4.59
CA SER A 44 -6.16 -21.83 4.14
C SER A 44 -6.32 -23.17 4.86
N GLY A 45 -5.22 -23.74 5.35
CA GLY A 45 -5.16 -25.11 5.84
C GLY A 45 -4.93 -26.18 4.77
N ILE A 46 -4.66 -25.76 3.53
CA ILE A 46 -4.46 -26.67 2.38
C ILE A 46 -3.03 -26.55 1.83
N ALA A 47 -2.49 -25.34 1.78
CA ALA A 47 -1.17 -25.07 1.24
C ALA A 47 -0.06 -25.68 2.11
N GLY A 48 1.04 -26.10 1.50
CA GLY A 48 2.14 -26.79 2.20
C GLY A 48 2.88 -25.93 3.23
N CYS A 49 2.80 -24.60 3.14
CA CYS A 49 3.33 -23.66 4.12
C CYS A 49 2.42 -23.48 5.36
N TYR A 50 1.22 -24.05 5.36
CA TYR A 50 0.29 -23.95 6.48
C TYR A 50 0.86 -24.63 7.74
N GLN A 51 0.85 -23.90 8.85
CA GLN A 51 1.30 -24.37 10.15
C GLN A 51 0.23 -24.17 11.23
N ASP A 52 -0.93 -24.82 11.07
CA ASP A 52 -1.99 -24.85 12.08
C ASP A 52 -2.50 -23.46 12.53
N GLY A 53 -2.57 -22.49 11.61
CA GLY A 53 -3.07 -21.15 11.93
C GLY A 53 -2.04 -20.21 12.56
N ARG A 54 -0.82 -20.68 12.86
CA ARG A 54 0.17 -19.92 13.66
C ARG A 54 0.68 -18.64 13.01
N ALA A 55 0.54 -18.48 11.69
CA ALA A 55 0.86 -17.23 10.99
C ALA A 55 0.03 -16.04 11.50
N VAL A 56 -1.18 -16.28 12.01
CA VAL A 56 -2.04 -15.22 12.56
C VAL A 56 -1.43 -14.59 13.82
N ASP A 57 -0.78 -15.39 14.68
CA ASP A 57 -0.12 -14.88 15.90
C ASP A 57 1.07 -13.97 15.56
N GLU A 58 1.85 -14.37 14.55
CA GLU A 58 2.95 -13.56 14.03
C GLU A 58 2.43 -12.27 13.39
N ALA A 59 1.35 -12.36 12.60
CA ALA A 59 0.72 -11.19 11.99
C ALA A 59 0.22 -10.19 13.03
N VAL A 60 -0.46 -10.64 14.09
CA VAL A 60 -0.87 -9.78 15.22
C VAL A 60 0.35 -9.09 15.84
N THR A 61 1.42 -9.84 16.08
CA THR A 61 2.67 -9.29 16.62
C THR A 61 3.27 -8.23 15.70
N MET A 62 3.29 -8.47 14.39
CA MET A 62 3.79 -7.51 13.40
C MET A 62 2.94 -6.25 13.37
N ILE A 63 1.61 -6.37 13.36
CA ILE A 63 0.69 -5.23 13.41
C ILE A 63 0.96 -4.37 14.65
N GLN A 64 1.02 -4.98 15.83
CA GLN A 64 1.25 -4.25 17.09
C GLN A 64 2.63 -3.60 17.17
N ARG A 65 3.66 -4.24 16.61
CA ARG A 65 5.03 -3.71 16.63
C ARG A 65 5.27 -2.65 15.57
N ARG A 66 4.60 -2.74 14.43
CA ARG A 66 4.80 -1.83 13.30
C ARG A 66 3.79 -0.69 13.30
N LEU A 67 2.65 -0.81 13.96
CA LEU A 67 1.61 0.22 14.07
C LEU A 67 1.20 0.80 12.69
N PRO A 68 0.78 -0.04 11.73
CA PRO A 68 0.40 0.40 10.40
C PRO A 68 -0.93 1.18 10.40
N ASP A 69 -1.12 2.01 9.38
CA ASP A 69 -2.40 2.67 9.09
C ASP A 69 -3.29 1.81 8.19
N VAL A 70 -2.66 1.01 7.33
CA VAL A 70 -3.30 0.05 6.44
C VAL A 70 -2.60 -1.30 6.58
N VAL A 71 -3.37 -2.36 6.78
CA VAL A 71 -2.88 -3.74 6.75
C VAL A 71 -3.57 -4.48 5.61
N SER A 72 -2.78 -5.11 4.77
CA SER A 72 -3.25 -6.10 3.81
C SER A 72 -2.75 -7.48 4.22
N VAL A 73 -3.67 -8.43 4.25
CA VAL A 73 -3.41 -9.84 4.54
C VAL A 73 -3.96 -10.69 3.42
N ASN A 74 -3.09 -11.43 2.75
CA ASN A 74 -3.48 -12.44 1.78
C ASN A 74 -3.50 -13.83 2.40
N GLU A 75 -4.22 -14.74 1.73
CA GLU A 75 -4.38 -16.13 2.12
C GLU A 75 -4.86 -16.30 3.57
N VAL A 76 -5.83 -15.48 3.98
CA VAL A 76 -6.38 -15.45 5.33
C VAL A 76 -7.77 -16.07 5.37
N CYS A 77 -8.17 -16.59 6.54
CA CYS A 77 -9.52 -17.05 6.80
C CYS A 77 -10.36 -15.92 7.40
N LEU A 78 -11.63 -15.82 6.99
CA LEU A 78 -12.55 -14.78 7.45
C LEU A 78 -12.67 -14.73 8.98
N SER A 79 -12.59 -15.89 9.66
CA SER A 79 -12.63 -15.96 11.12
C SER A 79 -11.51 -15.17 11.82
N ASP A 80 -10.36 -14.99 11.15
CA ASP A 80 -9.17 -14.37 11.75
C ASP A 80 -9.20 -12.85 11.69
N LEU A 81 -10.03 -12.26 10.82
CA LEU A 81 -10.01 -10.82 10.58
C LEU A 81 -10.41 -10.02 11.81
N SER A 82 -11.38 -10.50 12.60
CA SER A 82 -11.77 -9.83 13.86
C SER A 82 -10.56 -9.60 14.79
N ARG A 83 -9.71 -10.63 14.93
CA ARG A 83 -8.50 -10.58 15.75
C ARG A 83 -7.42 -9.69 15.15
N LEU A 84 -7.19 -9.77 13.84
CA LEU A 84 -6.21 -8.94 13.14
C LEU A 84 -6.61 -7.46 13.16
N THR A 85 -7.90 -7.16 12.98
CA THR A 85 -8.45 -5.81 13.04
C THR A 85 -8.33 -5.23 14.44
N ALA A 86 -8.66 -6.01 15.48
CA ALA A 86 -8.48 -5.59 16.86
C ALA A 86 -7.01 -5.25 17.19
N ALA A 87 -6.04 -5.94 16.56
CA ALA A 87 -4.62 -5.65 16.73
C ALA A 87 -4.20 -4.31 16.09
N VAL A 88 -4.91 -3.84 15.06
CA VAL A 88 -4.67 -2.52 14.43
C VAL A 88 -5.17 -1.39 15.33
N GLY A 89 -6.34 -1.55 15.94
CA GLY A 89 -6.89 -0.61 16.91
C GLY A 89 -8.42 -0.64 17.01
N ALA A 90 -8.96 0.04 18.02
CA ALA A 90 -10.39 0.03 18.33
C ALA A 90 -11.29 0.66 17.24
N THR A 91 -10.76 1.57 16.44
CA THR A 91 -11.45 2.21 15.31
C THR A 91 -11.22 1.49 13.99
N ALA A 92 -10.44 0.42 13.98
CA ALA A 92 -10.08 -0.25 12.74
C ALA A 92 -11.26 -1.05 12.20
N GLU A 93 -11.41 -1.03 10.88
CA GLU A 93 -12.43 -1.80 10.16
C GLU A 93 -11.76 -2.52 8.98
N TYR A 94 -12.42 -3.56 8.47
CA TYR A 94 -11.88 -4.33 7.34
C TYR A 94 -12.89 -4.49 6.21
N GLN A 95 -12.36 -4.64 5.00
CA GLN A 95 -13.08 -5.18 3.85
C GLN A 95 -12.41 -6.48 3.38
N PHE A 96 -13.22 -7.46 2.98
CA PHE A 96 -12.75 -8.77 2.54
C PHE A 96 -12.97 -9.00 1.05
N ALA A 97 -11.98 -9.60 0.39
CA ALA A 97 -12.02 -10.09 -0.97
C ALA A 97 -12.20 -11.61 -0.92
N PHE A 98 -13.40 -12.07 -1.29
CA PHE A 98 -13.76 -13.49 -1.29
C PHE A 98 -13.16 -14.20 -2.51
N VAL A 99 -12.27 -15.17 -2.27
CA VAL A 99 -11.85 -16.09 -3.33
C VAL A 99 -13.00 -17.07 -3.57
N ARG A 100 -13.38 -17.27 -4.85
CA ARG A 100 -14.45 -18.21 -5.20
C ARG A 100 -13.85 -19.52 -5.70
N ASN A 101 -14.52 -20.62 -5.40
CA ASN A 101 -14.21 -21.92 -5.94
C ASN A 101 -14.84 -22.06 -7.33
N ARG A 102 -14.02 -22.32 -8.35
CA ARG A 102 -14.46 -22.37 -9.75
C ARG A 102 -15.51 -23.44 -10.02
N SER A 103 -15.35 -24.63 -9.46
CA SER A 103 -16.22 -25.78 -9.78
C SER A 103 -17.60 -25.67 -9.14
N THR A 104 -17.69 -25.03 -7.98
CA THR A 104 -18.93 -24.90 -7.21
C THR A 104 -19.56 -23.51 -7.30
N ASN A 105 -18.79 -22.53 -7.77
CA ASN A 105 -19.13 -21.12 -7.72
C ASN A 105 -19.54 -20.65 -6.31
N SER A 106 -19.03 -21.26 -5.24
CA SER A 106 -19.20 -20.80 -3.85
C SER A 106 -17.93 -20.11 -3.34
N ASP A 107 -17.97 -19.53 -2.14
CA ASP A 107 -16.74 -19.10 -1.49
C ASP A 107 -15.81 -20.29 -1.26
N TYR A 108 -14.53 -20.10 -1.57
CA TYR A 108 -13.50 -21.05 -1.22
C TYR A 108 -13.38 -21.09 0.30
N GLN A 109 -13.36 -22.28 0.89
CA GLN A 109 -13.39 -22.42 2.36
C GLN A 109 -12.00 -22.73 2.90
N CYS A 110 -11.67 -22.07 4.01
CA CYS A 110 -10.62 -22.57 4.89
C CYS A 110 -11.06 -23.89 5.55
N THR A 111 -10.07 -24.71 5.89
CA THR A 111 -10.32 -25.96 6.63
C THR A 111 -10.78 -25.70 8.07
N ALA A 112 -11.21 -26.76 8.76
CA ALA A 112 -11.62 -26.74 10.17
C ALA A 112 -12.74 -25.72 10.51
N GLY A 113 -13.60 -25.39 9.54
CA GLY A 113 -14.75 -24.50 9.76
C GLY A 113 -14.38 -23.03 9.95
N ARG A 114 -13.18 -22.61 9.53
CA ARG A 114 -12.66 -21.23 9.70
C ARG A 114 -13.26 -20.21 8.72
N GLY A 115 -14.28 -20.62 7.96
CA GLY A 115 -15.03 -19.79 7.04
C GLY A 115 -14.34 -19.54 5.70
N ALA A 116 -14.76 -18.49 5.00
CA ALA A 116 -14.27 -18.16 3.67
C ALA A 116 -12.77 -17.80 3.67
N TYR A 117 -12.10 -18.21 2.59
CA TYR A 117 -10.70 -17.93 2.29
C TYR A 117 -10.59 -16.72 1.34
N GLY A 118 -9.56 -15.90 1.54
CA GLY A 118 -9.36 -14.73 0.69
C GLY A 118 -8.32 -13.75 1.19
N SER A 119 -8.57 -12.46 0.95
CA SER A 119 -7.68 -11.37 1.33
C SER A 119 -8.43 -10.26 2.07
N GLY A 120 -7.84 -9.72 3.14
CA GLY A 120 -8.42 -8.63 3.93
C GLY A 120 -7.61 -7.35 3.80
N ILE A 121 -8.30 -6.20 3.63
CA ILE A 121 -7.73 -4.88 3.81
C ILE A 121 -8.30 -4.28 5.10
N ILE A 122 -7.44 -3.91 6.04
CA ILE A 122 -7.79 -3.33 7.33
C ILE A 122 -7.34 -1.87 7.33
N VAL A 123 -8.24 -0.97 7.67
CA VAL A 123 -8.00 0.48 7.74
C VAL A 123 -8.12 0.91 9.19
N LYS A 124 -7.05 1.49 9.74
CA LYS A 124 -6.94 1.84 11.17
C LYS A 124 -8.03 2.80 11.67
N GLU A 125 -8.49 3.67 10.80
CA GLU A 125 -9.36 4.80 11.14
C GLU A 125 -10.80 4.65 10.62
N GLY A 126 -11.23 3.41 10.40
CA GLY A 126 -12.59 3.09 9.94
C GLY A 126 -12.75 3.24 8.43
N ILE A 127 -13.89 2.77 7.93
CA ILE A 127 -14.22 2.73 6.50
C ILE A 127 -15.54 3.48 6.26
N THR A 128 -15.52 4.48 5.38
CA THR A 128 -16.75 5.18 4.94
C THR A 128 -17.47 4.40 3.85
N THR A 129 -16.71 3.89 2.89
CA THR A 129 -17.22 3.17 1.72
C THR A 129 -16.27 2.03 1.39
N SER A 130 -16.81 0.87 1.04
CA SER A 130 -16.01 -0.27 0.60
C SER A 130 -16.67 -1.04 -0.53
N GLY A 131 -15.91 -1.95 -1.12
CA GLY A 131 -16.42 -2.94 -2.05
C GLY A 131 -15.42 -4.04 -2.32
N HIS A 132 -15.88 -5.09 -2.97
CA HIS A 132 -15.06 -6.21 -3.38
C HIS A 132 -15.60 -6.79 -4.69
N GLY A 133 -14.80 -7.64 -5.33
CA GLY A 133 -15.23 -8.35 -6.52
C GLY A 133 -14.18 -9.32 -7.03
N THR A 134 -14.54 -10.09 -8.05
CA THR A 134 -13.62 -10.97 -8.77
C THR A 134 -13.05 -10.25 -9.99
N TYR A 135 -11.88 -10.69 -10.44
CA TYR A 135 -11.31 -10.21 -11.71
C TYR A 135 -12.00 -10.82 -12.92
N ALA A 136 -11.99 -10.10 -14.04
CA ALA A 136 -12.42 -10.62 -15.34
C ALA A 136 -11.43 -11.67 -15.87
N ALA A 137 -10.13 -11.41 -15.76
CA ALA A 137 -9.09 -12.37 -16.08
C ALA A 137 -8.91 -13.38 -14.93
N GLN A 138 -9.00 -14.67 -15.24
CA GLN A 138 -8.77 -15.77 -14.29
C GLN A 138 -7.91 -16.84 -14.97
N ASP A 139 -7.07 -17.54 -14.22
CA ASP A 139 -6.26 -18.64 -14.75
C ASP A 139 -7.07 -19.95 -14.80
N GLY A 140 -6.41 -21.08 -15.08
CA GLY A 140 -7.06 -22.40 -15.10
C GLY A 140 -7.27 -23.01 -13.71
N GLY A 141 -6.83 -22.35 -12.63
CA GLY A 141 -6.90 -22.86 -11.27
C GLY A 141 -8.31 -22.87 -10.68
N ASN A 142 -8.46 -23.59 -9.57
CA ASN A 142 -9.74 -23.68 -8.86
C ASN A 142 -10.09 -22.41 -8.07
N GLU A 143 -9.11 -21.54 -7.82
CA GLU A 143 -9.31 -20.27 -7.15
C GLU A 143 -9.63 -19.16 -8.16
N ILE A 144 -10.80 -18.54 -8.02
CA ILE A 144 -11.16 -17.31 -8.72
C ILE A 144 -10.66 -16.15 -7.86
N ARG A 145 -9.64 -15.45 -8.36
CA ARG A 145 -8.98 -14.35 -7.66
C ARG A 145 -9.87 -13.12 -7.57
N ALA A 146 -9.70 -12.38 -6.48
CA ALA A 146 -10.57 -11.29 -6.09
C ALA A 146 -9.77 -10.11 -5.51
N TRP A 147 -10.44 -8.96 -5.42
CA TRP A 147 -9.93 -7.73 -4.84
C TRP A 147 -10.94 -7.14 -3.86
N ALA A 148 -10.47 -6.30 -2.95
CA ALA A 148 -11.28 -5.52 -2.03
C ALA A 148 -10.70 -4.12 -1.90
N CYS A 149 -11.56 -3.11 -1.77
CA CYS A 149 -11.20 -1.72 -1.61
C CYS A 149 -11.98 -1.08 -0.46
N ALA A 150 -11.35 -0.13 0.23
CA ALA A 150 -11.92 0.60 1.34
C ALA A 150 -11.44 2.06 1.32
N LEU A 151 -12.39 2.99 1.42
CA LEU A 151 -12.16 4.41 1.62
C LEU A 151 -12.11 4.70 3.13
N SER A 152 -11.00 5.26 3.60
CA SER A 152 -10.83 5.69 4.98
C SER A 152 -11.89 6.69 5.42
N ALA A 153 -12.35 6.55 6.67
CA ALA A 153 -13.31 7.47 7.27
C ALA A 153 -12.71 8.80 7.78
N VAL A 154 -11.38 8.93 7.86
CA VAL A 154 -10.73 10.09 8.49
C VAL A 154 -9.79 10.84 7.55
N ARG A 155 -8.67 10.26 7.10
CA ARG A 155 -7.62 11.00 6.36
C ARG A 155 -7.81 11.00 4.83
N GLY A 156 -8.93 10.50 4.32
CA GLY A 156 -9.28 10.59 2.90
C GLY A 156 -8.28 9.88 1.98
N PHE A 157 -8.16 8.56 2.16
CA PHE A 157 -7.40 7.70 1.27
C PHE A 157 -8.18 6.43 0.92
N THR A 158 -7.92 5.86 -0.25
CA THR A 158 -8.47 4.56 -0.66
C THR A 158 -7.38 3.50 -0.60
N ALA A 159 -7.65 2.40 0.09
CA ALA A 159 -6.77 1.25 0.18
C ALA A 159 -7.44 0.02 -0.44
N CYS A 160 -6.72 -0.70 -1.31
CA CYS A 160 -7.19 -1.97 -1.86
C CYS A 160 -6.20 -3.10 -1.60
N THR A 161 -6.74 -4.29 -1.33
CA THR A 161 -5.99 -5.54 -1.25
C THR A 161 -6.26 -6.43 -2.45
N THR A 162 -5.29 -7.27 -2.82
CA THR A 162 -5.49 -8.38 -3.76
C THR A 162 -4.48 -9.50 -3.56
N HIS A 163 -4.81 -10.70 -4.03
CA HIS A 163 -3.86 -11.81 -4.26
C HIS A 163 -4.04 -12.26 -5.71
N LEU A 164 -3.03 -12.04 -6.55
CA LEU A 164 -3.13 -12.29 -7.98
C LEU A 164 -2.83 -13.74 -8.36
N SER A 165 -3.20 -14.11 -9.58
CA SER A 165 -2.90 -15.40 -10.20
C SER A 165 -1.40 -15.69 -10.17
N THR A 166 -1.01 -16.97 -10.05
CA THR A 166 0.39 -17.40 -10.21
C THR A 166 0.80 -17.48 -11.69
N THR A 167 -0.15 -17.34 -12.62
CA THR A 167 0.12 -17.22 -14.06
C THR A 167 0.43 -15.77 -14.40
N GLY A 168 1.69 -15.44 -14.69
CA GLY A 168 2.15 -14.05 -14.80
C GLY A 168 1.40 -13.16 -15.80
N THR A 169 0.92 -13.70 -16.93
CA THR A 169 0.10 -12.92 -17.89
C THR A 169 -1.28 -12.59 -17.33
N THR A 170 -1.92 -13.55 -16.66
CA THR A 170 -3.19 -13.35 -15.94
C THR A 170 -3.00 -12.38 -14.78
N ALA A 171 -1.95 -12.57 -13.97
CA ALA A 171 -1.62 -11.67 -12.87
C ALA A 171 -1.45 -10.22 -13.35
N LEU A 172 -0.71 -10.01 -14.44
CA LEU A 172 -0.54 -8.67 -15.00
C LEU A 172 -1.86 -8.06 -15.48
N ALA A 173 -2.75 -8.85 -16.09
CA ALA A 173 -4.07 -8.39 -16.50
C ALA A 173 -4.93 -7.99 -15.29
N GLN A 174 -4.93 -8.80 -14.23
CA GLN A 174 -5.63 -8.51 -12.98
C GLN A 174 -5.06 -7.26 -12.29
N CYS A 175 -3.75 -7.08 -12.27
CA CYS A 175 -3.11 -5.87 -11.72
C CYS A 175 -3.58 -4.62 -12.48
N LYS A 176 -3.63 -4.67 -13.82
CA LYS A 176 -4.10 -3.56 -14.68
C LYS A 176 -5.60 -3.29 -14.56
N GLU A 177 -6.40 -4.31 -14.22
CA GLU A 177 -7.82 -4.11 -13.93
C GLU A 177 -8.01 -3.34 -12.62
N LEU A 178 -7.22 -3.67 -11.59
CA LEU A 178 -7.29 -3.01 -10.29
C LEU A 178 -6.71 -1.58 -10.34
N VAL A 179 -5.55 -1.41 -10.99
CA VAL A 179 -4.78 -0.16 -11.03
C VAL A 179 -4.80 0.48 -12.43
N PRO A 180 -5.25 1.75 -12.58
CA PRO A 180 -5.79 2.63 -11.55
C PRO A 180 -7.32 2.61 -11.48
N THR A 181 -8.00 2.02 -12.47
CA THR A 181 -9.43 2.24 -12.70
C THR A 181 -10.31 1.83 -11.53
N LYS A 182 -10.14 0.60 -11.02
CA LYS A 182 -10.98 0.09 -9.94
C LYS A 182 -10.70 0.83 -8.64
N VAL A 183 -9.44 0.99 -8.25
CA VAL A 183 -9.07 1.71 -7.02
C VAL A 183 -9.58 3.16 -7.04
N LEU A 184 -9.61 3.80 -8.21
CA LEU A 184 -10.16 5.15 -8.35
C LEU A 184 -11.69 5.22 -8.27
N SER A 185 -12.41 4.18 -8.67
CA SER A 185 -13.87 4.18 -8.58
C SER A 185 -14.41 4.21 -7.14
N TYR A 186 -13.55 3.97 -6.15
CA TYR A 186 -13.86 4.05 -4.72
C TYR A 186 -13.47 5.38 -4.07
N ASP A 187 -12.91 6.32 -4.84
CA ASP A 187 -12.68 7.70 -4.40
C ASP A 187 -13.82 8.60 -4.90
N PRO A 188 -14.80 8.95 -4.05
CA PRO A 188 -15.94 9.78 -4.45
C PRO A 188 -15.56 11.23 -4.73
N THR A 189 -14.37 11.67 -4.30
CA THR A 189 -13.93 13.05 -4.48
C THR A 189 -13.35 13.31 -5.87
N ALA A 190 -12.86 12.25 -6.53
CA ALA A 190 -12.03 12.32 -7.73
C ALA A 190 -10.87 13.34 -7.61
N SER A 191 -10.45 13.66 -6.39
CA SER A 191 -9.49 14.73 -6.17
C SER A 191 -8.11 14.28 -6.63
N PRO A 192 -7.34 15.14 -7.32
CA PRO A 192 -5.95 14.84 -7.64
C PRO A 192 -5.09 14.67 -6.36
N THR A 193 -5.58 15.16 -5.22
CA THR A 193 -4.90 15.07 -3.92
C THR A 193 -5.28 13.83 -3.10
N THR A 194 -6.29 13.05 -3.50
CA THR A 194 -6.67 11.84 -2.78
C THR A 194 -5.60 10.76 -2.94
N ARG A 195 -5.18 10.21 -1.81
CA ARG A 195 -4.14 9.18 -1.74
C ARG A 195 -4.76 7.82 -2.01
N HIS A 196 -4.04 7.00 -2.76
CA HIS A 196 -4.48 5.65 -3.07
C HIS A 196 -3.32 4.69 -2.88
N VAL A 197 -3.62 3.53 -2.29
CA VAL A 197 -2.69 2.42 -2.16
C VAL A 197 -3.35 1.12 -2.58
N VAL A 198 -2.67 0.38 -3.44
CA VAL A 198 -2.99 -1.00 -3.77
C VAL A 198 -1.86 -1.87 -3.23
N VAL A 199 -2.19 -2.86 -2.44
CA VAL A 199 -1.24 -3.68 -1.70
C VAL A 199 -1.63 -5.14 -1.82
N GLY A 200 -0.65 -6.02 -1.91
CA GLY A 200 -0.92 -7.44 -2.02
C GLY A 200 0.27 -8.27 -2.46
N ASP A 201 0.08 -9.58 -2.44
CA ASP A 201 0.86 -10.54 -3.19
C ASP A 201 0.42 -10.51 -4.65
N LEU A 202 1.28 -9.92 -5.49
CA LEU A 202 0.95 -9.72 -6.89
C LEU A 202 1.37 -10.90 -7.76
N ASN A 203 2.07 -11.91 -7.22
CA ASN A 203 2.64 -13.01 -8.01
C ASN A 203 3.41 -12.53 -9.26
N LEU A 204 3.96 -11.32 -9.19
CA LEU A 204 4.70 -10.64 -10.26
C LEU A 204 6.01 -10.17 -9.65
N LYS A 205 7.12 -10.42 -10.34
CA LYS A 205 8.43 -9.91 -9.92
C LYS A 205 8.71 -8.58 -10.61
N TYR A 206 9.47 -7.72 -9.92
CA TYR A 206 10.12 -6.61 -10.60
C TYR A 206 11.28 -7.14 -11.44
N SER A 207 11.06 -7.20 -12.75
CA SER A 207 12.03 -7.76 -13.70
C SER A 207 12.03 -6.93 -14.98
N PRO A 208 12.80 -5.83 -15.04
CA PRO A 208 12.93 -5.00 -16.23
C PRO A 208 13.19 -5.84 -17.50
N GLY A 209 12.45 -5.55 -18.58
CA GLY A 209 12.50 -6.31 -19.84
C GLY A 209 11.55 -7.51 -19.91
N SER A 210 11.01 -8.00 -18.78
CA SER A 210 9.99 -9.05 -18.81
C SER A 210 8.62 -8.50 -19.26
N THR A 211 7.89 -9.30 -20.04
CA THR A 211 6.49 -9.01 -20.42
C THR A 211 5.56 -9.02 -19.21
N THR A 212 5.91 -9.78 -18.16
CA THR A 212 5.18 -9.89 -16.88
C THR A 212 5.89 -9.15 -15.74
N ASN A 213 6.66 -8.11 -16.05
CA ASN A 213 7.24 -7.25 -15.02
C ASN A 213 6.13 -6.57 -14.20
N ALA A 214 6.21 -6.61 -12.87
CA ALA A 214 5.30 -5.90 -11.97
C ALA A 214 5.21 -4.39 -12.28
N GLN A 215 6.29 -3.79 -12.80
CA GLN A 215 6.28 -2.38 -13.22
C GLN A 215 5.30 -2.10 -14.37
N ASN A 216 4.94 -3.11 -15.19
CA ASN A 216 4.07 -2.95 -16.34
C ASN A 216 2.59 -2.70 -15.96
N CYS A 217 2.21 -2.82 -14.69
CA CYS A 217 0.89 -2.41 -14.20
C CYS A 217 0.91 -1.12 -13.37
N VAL A 218 2.02 -0.38 -13.36
CA VAL A 218 2.14 0.89 -12.64
C VAL A 218 1.94 2.04 -13.64
N PRO A 219 0.78 2.72 -13.64
CA PRO A 219 0.52 3.81 -14.56
C PRO A 219 1.30 5.08 -14.20
N SER A 220 1.33 6.04 -15.12
CA SER A 220 1.94 7.36 -14.87
C SER A 220 1.29 8.03 -13.65
N GLY A 221 2.10 8.73 -12.84
CA GLY A 221 1.68 9.36 -11.59
C GLY A 221 1.55 8.39 -10.40
N TRP A 222 1.78 7.09 -10.61
CA TRP A 222 1.87 6.08 -9.56
C TRP A 222 3.29 5.55 -9.47
N PHE A 223 3.61 4.91 -8.35
CA PHE A 223 4.90 4.28 -8.14
C PHE A 223 4.74 3.00 -7.31
N ARG A 224 5.71 2.09 -7.43
CA ARG A 224 5.71 0.77 -6.79
C ARG A 224 6.88 0.63 -5.83
N LYS A 225 6.63 -0.05 -4.71
CA LYS A 225 7.64 -0.64 -3.83
C LYS A 225 7.33 -2.12 -3.64
N GLY A 226 8.36 -2.93 -3.43
CA GLY A 226 8.20 -4.37 -3.19
C GLY A 226 9.31 -4.91 -2.32
N ASP A 227 9.11 -6.14 -1.87
CA ASP A 227 10.01 -6.95 -1.03
C ASP A 227 11.14 -7.65 -1.82
N GLY A 228 11.38 -7.22 -3.06
CA GLY A 228 12.30 -7.90 -3.97
C GLY A 228 11.74 -9.18 -4.60
N ASP A 229 10.56 -9.64 -4.20
CA ASP A 229 9.88 -10.82 -4.74
C ASP A 229 8.48 -10.46 -5.27
N VAL A 230 7.40 -11.01 -4.70
CA VAL A 230 6.03 -10.90 -5.22
C VAL A 230 5.12 -9.96 -4.41
N GLN A 231 5.49 -9.55 -3.19
CA GLN A 231 4.67 -8.61 -2.42
C GLN A 231 4.97 -7.18 -2.81
N HIS A 232 3.93 -6.44 -3.18
CA HIS A 232 4.07 -5.07 -3.68
C HIS A 232 3.05 -4.12 -3.06
N VAL A 233 3.45 -2.85 -3.01
CA VAL A 233 2.58 -1.69 -2.78
C VAL A 233 2.70 -0.75 -3.97
N ILE A 234 1.58 -0.43 -4.60
CA ILE A 234 1.45 0.56 -5.68
C ILE A 234 0.68 1.75 -5.11
N ALA A 235 1.27 2.94 -5.18
CA ALA A 235 0.75 4.13 -4.52
C ALA A 235 0.77 5.35 -5.45
N ARG A 236 -0.11 6.32 -5.16
CA ARG A 236 -0.03 7.69 -5.72
C ARG A 236 -0.30 8.74 -4.65
N THR A 237 0.19 9.96 -4.92
CA THR A 237 -0.05 11.14 -4.06
C THR A 237 0.46 10.96 -2.62
N LEU A 238 1.41 10.04 -2.44
CA LEU A 238 2.13 9.78 -1.21
C LEU A 238 3.61 10.00 -1.48
N THR A 239 4.33 10.55 -0.51
CA THR A 239 5.80 10.65 -0.59
C THR A 239 6.42 9.42 0.04
N PHE A 240 7.20 8.68 -0.74
CA PHE A 240 7.95 7.52 -0.25
C PHE A 240 9.01 7.92 0.77
N VAL A 241 9.11 7.18 1.87
CA VAL A 241 10.15 7.35 2.90
C VAL A 241 11.09 6.15 2.90
N SER A 242 10.57 4.95 3.16
CA SER A 242 11.40 3.74 3.28
C SER A 242 10.57 2.47 3.11
N THR A 243 11.25 1.36 2.85
CA THR A 243 10.71 0.01 2.98
C THR A 243 11.38 -0.73 4.13
N GLY A 244 10.75 -1.80 4.62
CA GLY A 244 11.36 -2.74 5.55
C GLY A 244 10.70 -4.11 5.43
N GLU A 245 11.51 -5.15 5.53
CA GLU A 245 11.08 -6.53 5.53
C GLU A 245 11.40 -7.17 6.88
N TYR A 246 10.45 -7.95 7.40
CA TYR A 246 10.59 -8.61 8.68
C TYR A 246 10.23 -10.09 8.51
N ALA A 247 11.09 -10.95 9.04
CA ALA A 247 10.87 -12.39 8.99
C ALA A 247 9.56 -12.76 9.69
N MET A 248 8.80 -13.62 9.04
CA MET A 248 7.74 -14.43 9.62
C MET A 248 8.14 -15.89 9.42
N TYR A 249 7.89 -16.75 10.40
CA TYR A 249 8.37 -18.14 10.42
C TYR A 249 7.25 -19.16 10.29
N ARG A 250 6.00 -18.72 10.32
CA ARG A 250 4.79 -19.57 10.20
C ARG A 250 4.07 -19.42 8.87
N THR A 251 4.67 -18.68 7.95
CA THR A 251 4.33 -18.52 6.53
C THR A 251 5.65 -18.53 5.75
N ASP A 252 5.58 -18.70 4.44
CA ASP A 252 6.72 -18.60 3.51
C ASP A 252 6.99 -17.17 3.02
N HIS A 253 6.21 -16.21 3.50
CA HIS A 253 6.28 -14.80 3.10
C HIS A 253 6.74 -13.88 4.25
N PRO A 254 7.55 -12.84 3.98
CA PRO A 254 7.88 -11.85 4.99
C PRO A 254 6.71 -10.89 5.27
N ALA A 255 6.77 -10.21 6.41
CA ALA A 255 6.01 -8.99 6.63
C ALA A 255 6.71 -7.81 5.92
N PHE A 256 6.04 -7.24 4.92
CA PHE A 256 6.56 -6.13 4.12
C PHE A 256 5.91 -4.81 4.54
N VAL A 257 6.74 -3.84 4.94
CA VAL A 257 6.31 -2.51 5.38
C VAL A 257 6.77 -1.45 4.40
N VAL A 258 5.89 -0.52 4.06
CA VAL A 258 6.24 0.71 3.35
C VAL A 258 5.82 1.92 4.16
N ASN A 259 6.77 2.83 4.38
CA ASN A 259 6.55 4.09 5.06
C ASN A 259 6.44 5.22 4.03
N TYR A 260 5.46 6.07 4.25
CA TYR A 260 5.15 7.24 3.45
C TYR A 260 4.90 8.46 4.33
N THR A 261 4.77 9.61 3.70
CA THR A 261 4.09 10.77 4.28
C THR A 261 2.97 11.28 3.36
N PHE A 262 1.95 11.86 4.00
CA PHE A 262 0.86 12.62 3.37
C PHE A 262 1.33 13.98 2.85
#